data_AF-A0A7J5E151-F1
#
_entry.id   AF-A0A7J5E151-F1
#
_cell.length_a   1.000
_cell.length_b   1.000
_cell.length_c   1.000
_cell.angle_alpha   90.00
_cell.angle_beta   90.00
_cell.angle_gamma   90.00
#
_symmetry.space_group_name_H-M   'P 1'
#
loop_
_entity.id
_entity.type
_entity.pdbx_description
1 polymer ?
#
loop_
_entity_poly.entity_id
_entity_poly.type
_entity_poly.pdbx_seq_one_letter_code
_entity_poly.pdbx_strand_id
1 'polypeptide(L)'
;MSRDPARRFATGIAGALALSVVWLGVTAATTTTPGEARERRAAPRLPVPVAALRTVSGPAGPALVVPAGAIATAENGASRVEVIDSAGAREVPVTTGRSRRGLVEVTGAGLREGDEVRLFPAPQHFGAPGG
;
A
#
# COMPACT_ATOMS: atom_id res chain seq x y z
N MET A 1 43.66 7.64 64.65
CA MET A 1 42.71 7.02 63.69
C MET A 1 42.14 8.12 62.80
N SER A 2 42.83 8.47 61.71
CA SER A 2 42.31 9.44 60.73
C SER A 2 41.28 8.74 59.87
N ARG A 3 40.00 9.10 60.00
CA ARG A 3 38.94 8.60 59.11
C ARG A 3 38.98 9.42 57.83
N ASP A 4 39.47 8.79 56.78
CA ASP A 4 39.76 9.39 55.49
C ASP A 4 38.46 9.89 54.79
N PRO A 5 38.23 11.21 54.67
CA PRO A 5 37.01 11.77 54.10
C PRO A 5 36.83 11.42 52.62
N ALA A 6 37.94 11.12 51.91
CA ALA A 6 37.93 10.69 50.52
C ALA A 6 37.16 9.38 50.31
N ARG A 7 37.21 8.44 51.26
CA ARG A 7 36.49 7.16 51.17
C ARG A 7 34.97 7.34 51.24
N ARG A 8 34.48 8.25 52.08
CA ARG A 8 33.03 8.51 52.22
C ARG A 8 32.44 9.15 50.96
N PHE A 9 33.19 10.06 50.34
CA PHE A 9 32.77 10.73 49.12
C PHE A 9 32.73 9.75 47.94
N ALA A 10 33.76 8.89 47.81
CA ALA A 10 33.82 7.86 46.78
C ALA A 10 32.67 6.84 46.89
N THR A 11 32.32 6.41 48.11
CA THR A 11 31.18 5.49 48.33
C THR A 11 29.84 6.15 47.98
N GLY A 12 29.66 7.44 48.28
CA GLY A 12 28.46 8.18 47.91
C GLY A 12 28.27 8.30 46.39
N ILE A 13 29.34 8.61 45.66
CA ILE A 13 29.32 8.68 44.18
C ILE A 13 29.05 7.30 43.58
N ALA A 14 29.71 6.25 44.08
CA ALA A 14 29.49 4.89 43.60
C ALA A 14 28.03 4.42 43.79
N GLY A 15 27.42 4.75 44.93
CA GLY A 15 26.00 4.46 45.19
C GLY A 15 25.07 5.21 44.26
N ALA A 16 25.33 6.51 44.02
CA ALA A 16 24.52 7.32 43.10
C ALA A 16 24.63 6.84 41.64
N LEU A 17 25.83 6.43 41.20
CA LEU A 17 26.04 5.87 39.86
C LEU A 17 25.32 4.53 39.69
N ALA A 18 25.38 3.65 40.69
CA ALA A 18 24.66 2.38 40.65
C ALA A 18 23.13 2.61 40.56
N LEU A 19 22.60 3.54 41.34
CA LEU A 19 21.18 3.90 41.30
C LEU A 19 20.78 4.47 39.92
N SER A 20 21.63 5.32 39.34
CA SER A 20 21.40 5.93 38.02
C SER A 20 21.38 4.89 36.90
N VAL A 21 22.30 3.92 36.92
CA VAL A 21 22.33 2.82 35.93
C VAL A 21 21.09 1.94 36.04
N VAL A 22 20.67 1.61 37.27
CA VAL A 22 19.43 0.86 37.50
C VAL A 22 18.22 1.63 36.99
N TRP A 23 18.13 2.92 37.30
CA TRP A 23 17.05 3.79 36.83
C TRP A 23 17.01 3.87 35.29
N LEU A 24 18.16 4.04 34.65
CA LEU A 24 18.27 4.07 33.20
C LEU A 24 17.81 2.74 32.57
N GLY A 25 18.21 1.60 33.14
CA GLY A 25 17.77 0.28 32.70
C GLY A 25 16.25 0.09 32.79
N VAL A 26 15.64 0.53 33.90
CA VAL A 26 14.17 0.49 34.08
C VAL A 26 13.47 1.37 33.04
N THR A 27 13.94 2.60 32.84
CA THR A 27 13.33 3.49 31.82
C THR A 27 13.43 2.88 30.42
N ALA A 28 14.60 2.39 30.02
CA ALA A 28 14.80 1.74 28.73
C ALA A 28 13.89 0.51 28.54
N ALA A 29 13.67 -0.29 29.58
CA ALA A 29 12.80 -1.47 29.52
C ALA A 29 11.30 -1.13 29.39
N THR A 30 10.89 0.03 29.91
CA THR A 30 9.48 0.49 29.84
C THR A 30 9.18 1.38 28.65
N THR A 31 10.20 1.89 27.95
CA THR A 31 10.03 2.72 26.76
C THR A 31 9.94 1.86 25.51
N THR A 32 8.84 1.96 24.77
CA THR A 32 8.74 1.42 23.42
C THR A 32 9.88 1.97 22.57
N THR A 33 10.68 1.09 21.99
CA THR A 33 11.81 1.52 21.18
C THR A 33 11.32 2.18 19.87
N PRO A 34 12.11 3.06 19.24
CA PRO A 34 11.74 3.65 17.94
C PRO A 34 11.44 2.61 16.85
N GLY A 35 12.03 1.41 16.94
CA GLY A 35 11.75 0.28 16.04
C GLY A 35 10.35 -0.29 16.24
N GLU A 36 9.96 -0.60 17.47
CA GLU A 36 8.62 -1.10 17.80
C GLU A 36 7.53 -0.07 17.50
N ALA A 37 7.82 1.22 17.71
CA ALA A 37 6.90 2.30 17.36
C ALA A 37 6.67 2.41 15.84
N ARG A 38 7.68 2.07 15.02
CA ARG A 38 7.55 2.02 13.55
C ARG A 38 6.79 0.78 13.10
N GLU A 39 7.03 -0.36 13.73
CA GLU A 39 6.34 -1.61 13.42
C GLU A 39 4.84 -1.52 13.74
N ARG A 40 4.48 -0.90 14.88
CA ARG A 40 3.09 -0.59 15.22
C ARG A 40 2.42 0.44 14.32
N ARG A 41 3.20 1.26 13.58
CA ARG A 41 2.72 2.22 12.58
C ARG A 41 2.82 1.69 11.16
N ALA A 42 2.99 0.38 10.95
CA ALA A 42 2.88 -0.19 9.62
C ALA A 42 1.49 0.14 9.05
N ALA A 43 1.47 0.83 7.91
CA ALA A 43 0.22 1.19 7.25
C ALA A 43 -0.58 -0.09 6.93
N PRO A 44 -1.91 -0.10 7.13
CA PRO A 44 -2.73 -1.22 6.72
C PRO A 44 -2.51 -1.50 5.24
N ARG A 45 -2.21 -2.76 4.89
CA ARG A 45 -2.24 -3.18 3.49
C ARG A 45 -3.69 -3.21 3.05
N LEU A 46 -4.09 -2.21 2.27
CA LEU A 46 -5.43 -2.17 1.70
C LEU A 46 -5.54 -3.25 0.61
N PRO A 47 -6.70 -3.91 0.47
CA PRO A 47 -6.96 -4.80 -0.64
C PRO A 47 -6.83 -4.03 -1.96
N VAL A 48 -6.34 -4.72 -2.99
CA VAL A 48 -6.24 -4.15 -4.33
C VAL A 48 -7.66 -3.82 -4.82
N PRO A 49 -7.93 -2.59 -5.29
CA PRO A 49 -9.26 -2.26 -5.80
C PRO A 49 -9.52 -3.03 -7.09
N VAL A 50 -10.64 -3.75 -7.13
CA VAL A 50 -11.07 -4.57 -8.28
C VAL A 50 -12.47 -4.18 -8.73
N ALA A 51 -12.79 -4.46 -9.98
CA ALA A 51 -14.12 -4.34 -10.56
C ALA A 51 -14.44 -5.58 -11.40
N ALA A 52 -15.68 -6.05 -11.37
CA ALA A 52 -16.10 -7.16 -12.21
C ALA A 52 -16.37 -6.70 -13.66
N LEU A 53 -15.92 -7.48 -14.64
CA LEU A 53 -16.36 -7.37 -16.03
C LEU A 53 -17.88 -7.55 -16.11
N ARG A 54 -18.53 -6.75 -16.94
CA ARG A 54 -19.98 -6.83 -17.17
C ARG A 54 -20.28 -6.95 -18.65
N THR A 55 -21.32 -7.68 -19.00
CA THR A 55 -21.85 -7.66 -20.36
C THR A 55 -22.93 -6.60 -20.47
N VAL A 56 -22.86 -5.75 -21.48
CA VAL A 56 -23.89 -4.75 -21.79
C VAL A 56 -24.40 -4.98 -23.21
N SER A 57 -25.72 -4.98 -23.37
CA SER A 57 -26.33 -4.99 -24.70
C SER A 57 -26.14 -3.63 -25.38
N GLY A 58 -25.41 -3.64 -26.49
CA GLY A 58 -25.24 -2.49 -27.36
C GLY A 58 -25.95 -2.69 -28.71
N PRO A 59 -26.01 -1.64 -29.55
CA PRO A 59 -26.59 -1.72 -30.89
C PRO A 59 -25.87 -2.68 -31.84
N ALA A 60 -24.63 -3.08 -31.52
CA ALA A 60 -23.86 -4.08 -32.27
C ALA A 60 -23.93 -5.49 -31.64
N GLY A 61 -24.76 -5.68 -30.61
CA GLY A 61 -24.83 -6.91 -29.82
C GLY A 61 -24.25 -6.76 -28.40
N PRO A 62 -24.17 -7.86 -27.63
CA PRO A 62 -23.58 -7.86 -26.29
C PRO A 62 -22.07 -7.58 -26.36
N ALA A 63 -21.59 -6.69 -25.50
CA ALA A 63 -20.17 -6.36 -25.38
C ALA A 63 -19.72 -6.42 -23.92
N LEU A 64 -18.51 -6.92 -23.69
CA LEU A 64 -17.88 -6.85 -22.38
C LEU A 64 -17.41 -5.42 -22.11
N VAL A 65 -17.68 -4.91 -20.92
CA VAL A 65 -17.26 -3.58 -20.50
C VAL A 65 -16.52 -3.64 -19.17
N VAL A 66 -15.55 -2.74 -19.04
CA VAL A 66 -14.79 -2.49 -17.80
C VAL A 66 -14.77 -1.00 -17.49
N PRO A 67 -14.58 -0.60 -16.24
CA PRO A 67 -14.28 0.79 -15.92
C PRO A 67 -13.03 1.25 -16.66
N ALA A 68 -13.00 2.51 -17.13
CA ALA A 68 -11.84 3.06 -17.83
C ALA A 68 -10.54 2.97 -16.99
N GLY A 69 -10.67 3.09 -15.65
CA GLY A 69 -9.55 2.90 -14.72
C GLY A 69 -9.01 1.48 -14.62
N ALA A 70 -9.67 0.48 -15.20
CA ALA A 70 -9.16 -0.90 -15.26
C ALA A 70 -8.22 -1.13 -16.46
N ILE A 71 -8.16 -0.20 -17.41
CA ILE A 71 -7.34 -0.31 -18.61
C ILE A 71 -5.98 0.32 -18.33
N ALA A 72 -4.93 -0.48 -18.47
CA ALA A 72 -3.55 -0.01 -18.46
C ALA A 72 -2.98 -0.03 -19.89
N THR A 73 -2.01 0.84 -20.12
CA THR A 73 -1.22 0.83 -21.35
C THR A 73 0.10 0.11 -21.05
N ALA A 74 0.40 -0.94 -21.80
CA ALA A 74 1.69 -1.62 -21.74
C ALA A 74 2.80 -0.75 -22.37
N GLU A 75 4.06 -1.10 -22.13
CA GLU A 75 5.21 -0.34 -22.64
C GLU A 75 5.25 -0.22 -24.17
N ASN A 76 4.69 -1.21 -24.86
CA ASN A 76 4.55 -1.22 -26.32
C ASN A 76 3.35 -0.40 -26.83
N GLY A 77 2.63 0.31 -25.96
CA GLY A 77 1.45 1.10 -26.29
C GLY A 77 0.14 0.29 -26.40
N ALA A 78 0.18 -1.03 -26.24
CA ALA A 78 -1.02 -1.86 -26.28
C ALA A 78 -1.88 -1.68 -25.02
N SER A 79 -3.21 -1.75 -25.18
CA SER A 79 -4.13 -1.77 -24.04
C SER A 79 -4.16 -3.16 -23.40
N ARG A 80 -4.21 -3.21 -22.07
CA ARG A 80 -4.31 -4.44 -21.28
C ARG A 80 -5.22 -4.23 -20.06
N VAL A 81 -5.75 -5.32 -19.55
CA VAL A 81 -6.40 -5.39 -18.23
C VAL A 81 -5.66 -6.41 -17.36
N GLU A 82 -5.59 -6.18 -16.06
CA GLU A 82 -5.01 -7.13 -15.11
C GLU A 82 -6.17 -7.87 -14.42
N VAL A 83 -6.38 -9.13 -14.78
CA VAL A 83 -7.41 -9.99 -14.19
C VAL A 83 -6.86 -10.60 -12.90
N ILE A 84 -7.61 -10.49 -11.82
CA ILE A 84 -7.29 -11.03 -10.50
C ILE A 84 -8.10 -12.31 -10.30
N ASP A 85 -7.41 -13.39 -9.98
CA ASP A 85 -8.01 -14.68 -9.63
C ASP A 85 -7.36 -15.26 -8.35
N SER A 86 -7.76 -16.47 -7.97
CA SER A 86 -7.20 -17.15 -6.79
C SER A 86 -5.72 -17.52 -6.91
N ALA A 87 -5.19 -17.63 -8.14
CA ALA A 87 -3.79 -17.93 -8.41
C ALA A 87 -2.92 -16.66 -8.51
N GLY A 88 -3.52 -15.50 -8.71
CA GLY A 88 -2.87 -14.19 -8.65
C GLY A 88 -3.38 -13.23 -9.71
N ALA A 89 -2.48 -12.37 -10.18
CA ALA A 89 -2.79 -11.42 -11.23
C ALA A 89 -2.25 -11.89 -12.59
N ARG A 90 -3.08 -11.80 -13.64
CA ARG A 90 -2.69 -12.07 -15.03
C ARG A 90 -2.97 -10.87 -15.92
N GLU A 91 -1.99 -10.48 -16.73
CA GLU A 91 -2.19 -9.46 -17.75
C GLU A 91 -2.87 -10.07 -18.98
N VAL A 92 -3.98 -9.47 -19.41
CA VAL A 92 -4.71 -9.85 -20.62
C VAL A 92 -4.68 -8.69 -21.60
N PRO A 93 -4.05 -8.85 -22.78
CA PRO A 93 -4.14 -7.87 -23.84
C PRO A 93 -5.58 -7.68 -24.30
N VAL A 94 -6.01 -6.44 -24.49
CA VAL A 94 -7.37 -6.12 -24.93
C VAL A 94 -7.36 -5.13 -26.07
N THR A 95 -8.34 -5.28 -26.96
CA THR A 95 -8.76 -4.22 -27.87
C THR A 95 -9.87 -3.42 -27.19
N THR A 96 -9.72 -2.11 -27.17
CA THR A 96 -10.71 -1.19 -26.62
C THR A 96 -11.67 -0.70 -27.71
N GLY A 97 -12.95 -0.65 -27.37
CA GLY A 97 -14.03 -0.18 -28.24
C GLY A 97 -14.58 1.15 -27.76
N ARG A 98 -15.91 1.29 -27.73
CA ARG A 98 -16.55 2.54 -27.33
C ARG A 98 -16.37 2.79 -25.84
N SER A 99 -16.19 4.06 -25.49
CA SER A 99 -16.17 4.54 -24.11
C SER A 99 -17.40 5.40 -23.83
N ARG A 100 -18.15 5.10 -22.78
CA ARG A 100 -19.33 5.87 -22.36
C ARG A 100 -19.57 5.75 -20.86
N ARG A 101 -19.84 6.87 -20.19
CA ARG A 101 -20.14 6.93 -18.74
C ARG A 101 -19.06 6.25 -17.87
N GLY A 102 -17.79 6.39 -18.26
CA GLY A 102 -16.65 5.80 -17.53
C GLY A 102 -16.47 4.28 -17.73
N LEU A 103 -17.25 3.65 -18.61
CA LEU A 103 -17.09 2.27 -19.02
C LEU A 103 -16.52 2.21 -20.44
N VAL A 104 -15.67 1.23 -20.70
CA VAL A 104 -15.03 1.00 -21.98
C VAL A 104 -15.31 -0.43 -22.42
N GLU A 105 -15.79 -0.58 -23.65
CA GLU A 105 -15.94 -1.88 -24.29
C GLU A 105 -14.56 -2.51 -24.49
N VAL A 106 -14.41 -3.78 -24.14
CA VAL A 106 -13.15 -4.52 -24.27
C VAL A 106 -13.36 -5.87 -24.91
N THR A 107 -12.43 -6.25 -25.76
CA THR A 107 -12.34 -7.59 -26.35
C THR A 107 -10.95 -8.14 -26.08
N GLY A 108 -10.87 -9.28 -25.41
CA GLY A 108 -9.61 -9.94 -25.08
C GLY A 108 -9.81 -11.44 -24.99
N ALA A 109 -8.78 -12.21 -25.35
CA ALA A 109 -8.84 -13.66 -25.29
C ALA A 109 -9.01 -14.12 -23.84
N GLY A 110 -10.02 -14.96 -23.58
CA GLY A 110 -10.23 -15.55 -22.26
C GLY A 110 -10.80 -14.61 -21.19
N LEU A 111 -11.34 -13.46 -21.60
CA LEU A 111 -12.16 -12.60 -20.74
C LEU A 111 -13.61 -13.06 -20.73
N ARG A 112 -14.23 -13.03 -19.56
CA ARG A 112 -15.63 -13.40 -19.35
C ARG A 112 -16.32 -12.42 -18.42
N GLU A 113 -17.65 -12.40 -18.50
CA GLU A 113 -18.45 -11.69 -17.51
C GLU A 113 -18.19 -12.24 -16.12
N GLY A 114 -18.06 -11.33 -15.14
CA GLY A 114 -17.75 -11.67 -13.76
C GLY A 114 -16.26 -11.77 -13.43
N ASP A 115 -15.36 -11.77 -14.43
CA ASP A 115 -13.91 -11.71 -14.17
C ASP A 115 -13.57 -10.43 -13.39
N GLU A 116 -12.82 -10.57 -12.30
CA GLU A 116 -12.36 -9.42 -11.52
C GLU A 116 -11.13 -8.79 -12.18
N VAL A 117 -11.18 -7.50 -12.47
CA VAL A 117 -10.05 -6.73 -12.99
C VAL A 117 -9.60 -5.68 -12.01
N ARG A 118 -8.29 -5.51 -11.90
CA ARG A 118 -7.68 -4.47 -11.09
C ARG A 118 -8.05 -3.08 -11.62
N LEU A 119 -8.37 -2.18 -10.69
CA LEU A 119 -8.46 -0.76 -10.95
C LEU A 119 -7.10 -0.12 -10.69
N PHE A 120 -6.59 0.59 -11.70
CA PHE A 120 -5.45 1.45 -11.58
C PHE A 120 -5.91 2.81 -11.06
N PRO A 121 -5.11 3.46 -10.19
CA PRO A 121 -5.34 4.87 -9.88
C PRO A 121 -5.34 5.65 -11.19
N ALA A 122 -6.32 6.52 -11.39
CA ALA A 122 -6.28 7.43 -12.51
C ALA A 122 -4.94 8.20 -12.47
N PRO A 123 -4.29 8.47 -13.62
CA PRO A 123 -3.14 9.35 -13.63
C PRO A 123 -3.57 10.65 -12.96
N GLN A 124 -2.96 10.96 -11.81
CA GLN A 124 -3.23 12.18 -11.08
C GLN A 124 -2.76 13.33 -11.96
N HIS A 125 -3.65 13.90 -12.77
CA HIS A 125 -3.45 15.24 -13.27
C HIS A 125 -3.50 16.14 -12.03
N PHE A 126 -2.35 16.38 -11.43
CA PHE A 126 -2.13 17.56 -10.60
C PHE A 126 -2.33 18.77 -11.52
N GLY A 127 -3.58 19.17 -11.67
CA GLY A 127 -3.92 20.43 -12.32
C GLY A 127 -3.30 21.55 -11.51
N ALA A 128 -2.32 22.23 -12.10
CA ALA A 128 -1.99 23.59 -11.69
C ALA A 128 -3.18 24.49 -12.06
N PRO A 129 -3.74 25.27 -11.11
CA PRO A 129 -4.44 26.49 -11.46
C PRO A 129 -3.41 27.62 -11.43
N GLY A 130 -2.93 28.01 -12.61
CA GLY A 130 -2.10 29.19 -12.79
C GLY A 130 -2.60 29.92 -14.03
N GLY A 131 -3.74 30.59 -13.89
CA GLY A 131 -4.21 31.64 -14.79
C GLY A 131 -3.95 33.00 -14.16
#